data_AF-A0A914YY29-F1
#
_entry.id   AF-A0A914YY29-F1
#
_cell.length_a   1.000
_cell.length_b   1.000
_cell.length_c   1.000
_cell.angle_alpha   90.00
_cell.angle_beta   90.00
_cell.angle_gamma   90.00
#
_symmetry.space_group_name_H-M   'P 1'
#
loop_
_entity.id
_entity.type
_entity.pdbx_description
1 polymer ?
#
loop_
_entity_poly.entity_id
_entity_poly.type
_entity_poly.pdbx_seq_one_letter_code
_entity_poly.pdbx_strand_id
1 'polypeptide(L)'
;MALIDGTFYIDWVLSKPVLAIIGVINAGMGIATAIGALSFAGVPFTDIVGVMPFLVVPVGTNNMFLMVATVRRTNRAFPAEIRVGECLSDAAISITFFAAWLSVIIKWESEGRHCIFLKSTVPDCYKDFSSIFHRIFWLGSRPHKNIDNLAVNKKESAVAYFFQNWYAPILMQPTVRFMSILWYFVYLTFGIYGCLQLREGLEPINLLVEDSYAVPHYKALEKYFWHYGPTVQVMKEN
;
A
#
# COMPACT_ATOMS: atom_id res chain seq x y z
N MET A 1 -7.39 14.05 -2.91
CA MET A 1 -8.23 15.19 -3.32
C MET A 1 -7.47 16.45 -2.97
N ALA A 2 -7.06 17.25 -3.96
CA ALA A 2 -6.34 18.49 -3.70
C ALA A 2 -7.36 19.63 -3.75
N LEU A 3 -7.80 20.09 -2.59
CA LEU A 3 -8.56 21.33 -2.46
C LEU A 3 -7.61 22.49 -2.75
N ILE A 4 -7.90 23.27 -3.77
CA ILE A 4 -7.22 24.53 -4.03
C ILE A 4 -8.33 25.58 -4.07
N ASP A 5 -8.18 26.62 -3.25
CA ASP A 5 -9.08 27.77 -3.13
C ASP A 5 -10.55 27.43 -2.81
N GLY A 6 -10.77 26.56 -1.82
CA GLY A 6 -12.11 26.32 -1.25
C GLY A 6 -13.14 25.70 -2.20
N THR A 7 -12.72 25.26 -3.39
CA THR A 7 -13.62 24.65 -4.38
C THR A 7 -13.36 23.15 -4.52
N PHE A 8 -14.43 22.35 -4.47
CA PHE A 8 -14.37 20.90 -4.68
C PHE A 8 -14.09 20.60 -6.17
N TYR A 9 -12.83 20.35 -6.53
CA TYR A 9 -12.52 19.81 -7.85
C TYR A 9 -11.38 18.78 -7.81
N ILE A 10 -11.39 17.89 -8.79
CA ILE A 10 -10.41 16.82 -8.94
C ILE A 10 -9.42 17.26 -10.02
N ASP A 11 -8.17 17.46 -9.64
CA ASP A 11 -7.07 17.69 -10.58
C ASP A 11 -6.61 16.33 -11.14
N TRP A 12 -6.95 16.04 -12.40
CA TRP A 12 -6.62 14.76 -13.07
C TRP A 12 -5.19 14.67 -13.58
N VAL A 13 -4.45 15.78 -13.55
CA VAL A 13 -3.01 15.80 -13.83
C VAL A 13 -2.23 15.40 -12.57
N LEU A 14 -2.74 15.78 -11.39
CA LEU A 14 -2.10 15.59 -10.08
C LEU A 14 -2.55 14.31 -9.35
N SER A 15 -3.82 13.95 -9.50
CA SER A 15 -4.29 12.62 -9.14
C SER A 15 -3.65 11.65 -10.11
N LYS A 16 -2.79 10.76 -9.61
CA LYS A 16 -2.10 9.75 -10.41
C LYS A 16 -2.72 8.36 -10.17
N PRO A 17 -4.02 8.16 -10.42
CA PRO A 17 -4.69 6.88 -10.14
C PRO A 17 -4.14 5.74 -11.01
N VAL A 18 -3.64 6.06 -12.21
CA VAL A 18 -3.04 5.08 -13.12
C VAL A 18 -1.84 4.39 -12.49
N LEU A 19 -1.02 5.12 -11.71
CA LEU A 19 0.07 4.49 -10.95
C LEU A 19 -0.49 3.41 -10.03
N ALA A 20 -1.47 3.74 -9.17
CA ALA A 20 -2.06 2.79 -8.23
C ALA A 20 -2.61 1.52 -8.90
N ILE A 21 -3.28 1.66 -10.05
CA ILE A 21 -3.83 0.54 -10.81
C ILE A 21 -2.71 -0.37 -11.34
N ILE A 22 -1.65 0.21 -11.89
CA ILE A 22 -0.52 -0.54 -12.47
C ILE A 22 0.15 -1.44 -11.43
N GLY A 23 0.21 -1.05 -10.15
CA GLY A 23 0.89 -1.89 -9.14
C GLY A 23 0.03 -2.97 -8.56
N VAL A 24 -1.30 -2.79 -8.52
CA VAL A 24 -2.21 -3.90 -8.24
C VAL A 24 -2.10 -4.94 -9.36
N ILE A 25 -2.07 -4.50 -10.62
CA ILE A 25 -1.86 -5.40 -11.77
C ILE A 25 -0.49 -6.09 -11.68
N ASN A 26 0.59 -5.36 -11.39
CA ASN A 26 1.93 -5.94 -11.26
C ASN A 26 2.03 -6.96 -10.12
N ALA A 27 1.40 -6.68 -8.97
CA ALA A 27 1.31 -7.64 -7.87
C ALA A 27 0.56 -8.91 -8.29
N GLY A 28 -0.56 -8.75 -9.01
CA GLY A 28 -1.33 -9.87 -9.57
C GLY A 28 -0.52 -10.70 -10.58
N MET A 29 0.22 -10.04 -11.48
CA MET A 29 1.12 -10.71 -12.41
C MET A 29 2.20 -11.49 -11.68
N GLY A 30 2.82 -10.91 -10.64
CA GLY A 30 3.82 -11.61 -9.82
C GLY A 30 3.28 -12.89 -9.17
N ILE A 31 2.06 -12.83 -8.62
CA ILE A 31 1.37 -14.00 -8.05
C ILE A 31 1.10 -15.04 -9.13
N ALA A 32 0.54 -14.63 -10.27
CA ALA A 32 0.24 -15.54 -11.39
C ALA A 32 1.50 -16.20 -11.95
N THR A 33 2.60 -15.47 -12.09
CA THR A 33 3.89 -16.00 -12.56
C THR A 33 4.48 -16.98 -11.54
N ALA A 34 4.43 -16.68 -10.24
CA ALA A 34 4.93 -17.59 -9.20
C ALA A 34 4.14 -18.90 -9.15
N ILE A 35 2.80 -18.82 -9.18
CA ILE A 35 1.92 -20.00 -9.18
C ILE A 35 2.14 -20.82 -10.47
N GLY A 36 2.21 -20.15 -11.63
CA GLY A 36 2.44 -20.82 -12.92
C GLY A 36 3.81 -21.53 -12.97
N ALA A 37 4.86 -20.89 -12.46
CA ALA A 37 6.20 -21.48 -12.40
C ALA A 37 6.27 -22.70 -11.46
N LEU A 38 5.65 -22.61 -10.28
CA LEU A 38 5.60 -23.74 -9.33
C LEU A 38 4.74 -24.89 -9.85
N SER A 39 3.65 -24.58 -10.54
CA SER A 39 2.82 -25.58 -11.21
C SER A 39 3.60 -26.29 -12.32
N PHE A 40 4.40 -25.57 -13.11
CA PHE A 40 5.27 -26.16 -14.12
C PHE A 40 6.37 -27.06 -13.51
N ALA A 41 6.88 -26.70 -12.32
CA ALA A 41 7.83 -27.52 -11.57
C ALA A 41 7.18 -28.75 -10.88
N GLY A 42 5.87 -28.96 -11.02
CA GLY A 42 5.15 -30.10 -10.44
C GLY A 42 4.89 -29.99 -8.94
N VAL A 43 5.01 -28.79 -8.36
CA VAL A 43 4.73 -28.58 -6.93
C VAL A 43 3.20 -28.54 -6.71
N PRO A 44 2.65 -29.35 -5.78
CA PRO A 44 1.22 -29.35 -5.52
C PRO A 44 0.75 -28.03 -4.90
N PHE A 45 -0.47 -27.62 -5.25
CA PHE A 45 -1.09 -26.43 -4.68
C PHE A 45 -1.58 -26.72 -3.25
N THR A 46 -1.29 -25.82 -2.32
CA THR A 46 -1.72 -25.89 -0.91
C THR A 46 -2.63 -24.71 -0.58
N ASP A 47 -3.65 -24.90 0.24
CA ASP A 47 -4.64 -23.86 0.58
C ASP A 47 -4.04 -22.58 1.19
N ILE A 48 -2.88 -22.70 1.86
CA ILE A 48 -2.11 -21.57 2.42
C ILE A 48 -1.72 -20.55 1.32
N VAL A 49 -1.50 -21.02 0.09
CA VAL A 49 -1.18 -20.16 -1.07
C VAL A 49 -2.34 -19.23 -1.41
N GLY A 50 -3.58 -19.57 -1.03
CA GLY A 50 -4.76 -18.71 -1.18
C GLY A 50 -4.66 -17.39 -0.41
N VAL A 51 -3.79 -17.30 0.61
CA VAL A 51 -3.57 -16.06 1.39
C VAL A 51 -2.55 -15.11 0.72
N MET A 52 -1.79 -15.59 -0.28
CA MET A 52 -0.73 -14.81 -0.95
C MET A 52 -1.19 -13.47 -1.53
N PRO A 53 -2.37 -13.34 -2.18
CA PRO A 53 -2.82 -12.04 -2.70
C PRO A 53 -2.95 -10.97 -1.62
N PHE A 54 -3.39 -11.36 -0.41
CA PHE A 54 -3.53 -10.43 0.72
C PHE A 54 -2.19 -9.96 1.27
N LEU A 55 -1.13 -10.76 1.11
CA LEU A 55 0.23 -10.40 1.54
C LEU A 55 0.95 -9.56 0.48
N VAL A 56 0.80 -9.89 -0.80
CA VAL A 56 1.58 -9.29 -1.89
C VAL A 56 1.01 -7.94 -2.34
N VAL A 57 -0.32 -7.76 -2.34
CA VAL A 57 -0.95 -6.50 -2.78
C VAL A 57 -0.56 -5.30 -1.90
N PRO A 58 -0.54 -5.39 -0.55
CA PRO A 58 -0.07 -4.29 0.31
C PRO A 58 1.39 -3.91 0.06
N VAL A 59 2.27 -4.89 -0.16
CA VAL A 59 3.69 -4.63 -0.47
C VAL A 59 3.82 -3.92 -1.82
N GLY A 60 3.10 -4.39 -2.83
CA GLY A 60 3.08 -3.78 -4.17
C GLY A 60 2.52 -2.35 -4.17
N THR A 61 1.45 -2.10 -3.41
CA THR A 61 0.82 -0.78 -3.31
C THR A 61 1.66 0.21 -2.50
N ASN A 62 2.33 -0.22 -1.43
CA ASN A 62 3.21 0.63 -0.61
C ASN A 62 4.31 1.30 -1.46
N ASN A 63 4.92 0.52 -2.35
CA ASN A 63 5.92 0.98 -3.30
C ASN A 63 5.40 2.10 -4.22
N MET A 64 4.14 2.01 -4.66
CA MET A 64 3.52 3.05 -5.48
C MET A 64 3.21 4.30 -4.69
N PHE A 65 2.75 4.16 -3.45
CA PHE A 65 2.46 5.28 -2.58
C PHE A 65 3.71 6.09 -2.31
N LEU A 66 4.85 5.42 -2.04
CA LEU A 66 6.14 6.08 -1.90
C LEU A 66 6.50 6.86 -3.16
N MET A 67 6.36 6.23 -4.32
CA MET A 67 6.70 6.83 -5.62
C MET A 67 5.80 8.02 -5.98
N VAL A 68 4.50 7.96 -5.67
CA VAL A 68 3.58 9.09 -5.84
C VAL A 68 3.93 10.22 -4.86
N ALA A 69 4.35 9.88 -3.64
CA ALA A 69 4.74 10.86 -2.63
C ALA A 69 6.02 11.62 -3.03
N THR A 70 7.04 10.94 -3.57
CA THR A 70 8.27 11.60 -4.04
C THR A 70 7.99 12.52 -5.22
N VAL A 71 7.19 12.10 -6.21
CA VAL A 71 6.84 12.99 -7.33
C VAL A 71 6.00 14.19 -6.91
N ARG A 72 5.21 14.08 -5.85
CA ARG A 72 4.47 15.23 -5.32
C ARG A 72 5.36 16.21 -4.58
N ARG A 73 6.52 15.78 -4.07
CA ARG A 73 7.49 16.64 -3.39
C ARG A 73 8.37 17.42 -4.36
N THR A 74 8.64 16.88 -5.55
CA THR A 74 9.47 17.56 -6.56
C THR A 74 8.77 18.77 -7.15
N ASN A 75 9.57 19.80 -7.46
CA ASN A 75 9.04 21.03 -8.04
C ASN A 75 8.67 20.82 -9.52
N ARG A 76 7.46 21.25 -9.88
CA ARG A 76 6.89 21.07 -11.24
C ARG A 76 7.45 22.02 -12.28
N ALA A 77 8.11 23.10 -11.86
CA ALA A 77 8.72 24.04 -12.79
C ALA A 77 9.96 23.44 -13.48
N PHE A 78 10.58 22.41 -12.89
CA PHE A 78 11.74 21.74 -13.48
C PHE A 78 11.35 20.85 -14.67
N PRO A 79 12.26 20.70 -15.66
CA PRO A 79 12.04 19.78 -16.76
C PRO A 79 11.87 18.34 -16.26
N ALA A 80 11.12 17.54 -17.02
CA ALA A 80 10.76 16.17 -16.67
C ALA A 80 11.97 15.29 -16.32
N GLU A 81 13.10 15.48 -17.01
CA GLU A 81 14.33 14.71 -16.83
C GLU A 81 14.93 14.89 -15.43
N ILE A 82 15.07 16.14 -14.98
CA ILE A 82 15.61 16.47 -13.66
C ILE A 82 14.65 15.96 -12.57
N ARG A 83 13.32 16.11 -12.78
CA ARG A 83 12.31 15.60 -11.84
C ARG A 83 12.36 14.09 -11.71
N VAL A 84 12.53 13.36 -12.81
CA VAL A 84 12.70 11.90 -12.78
C VAL A 84 13.96 11.53 -12.00
N GLY A 85 15.06 12.23 -12.22
CA GLY A 85 16.32 12.03 -11.49
C GLY A 85 16.17 12.22 -9.98
N GLU A 86 15.53 13.31 -9.55
CA GLU A 86 15.28 13.62 -8.13
C GLU A 86 14.28 12.65 -7.48
N CYS A 87 13.22 12.28 -8.20
CA CYS A 87 12.29 11.25 -7.71
C CYS A 87 12.95 9.89 -7.59
N LEU A 88 13.84 9.57 -8.53
CA LEU A 88 14.58 8.33 -8.52
C LEU A 88 15.61 8.35 -7.39
N SER A 89 16.38 9.42 -7.18
CA SER A 89 17.34 9.47 -6.05
C SER A 89 16.67 9.25 -4.69
N ASP A 90 15.45 9.76 -4.50
CA ASP A 90 14.68 9.59 -3.26
C ASP A 90 13.98 8.22 -3.14
N ALA A 91 13.67 7.57 -4.26
CA ALA A 91 12.92 6.30 -4.31
C ALA A 91 13.73 5.08 -4.82
N ALA A 92 15.02 5.26 -5.16
CA ALA A 92 15.81 4.36 -6.02
C ALA A 92 16.11 2.98 -5.46
N ILE A 93 15.93 2.73 -4.16
CA ILE A 93 16.62 1.60 -3.53
C ILE A 93 16.08 0.21 -3.98
N SER A 94 14.93 0.07 -4.66
CA SER A 94 14.53 -1.29 -5.09
C SER A 94 13.56 -1.46 -6.26
N ILE A 95 13.34 -0.45 -7.13
CA ILE A 95 12.13 -0.47 -7.96
C ILE A 95 12.30 0.01 -9.42
N THR A 96 13.00 -0.78 -10.23
CA THR A 96 13.27 -0.47 -11.65
C THR A 96 12.01 -0.45 -12.52
N PHE A 97 11.10 -1.42 -12.36
CA PHE A 97 9.86 -1.50 -13.14
C PHE A 97 8.96 -0.26 -12.93
N PHE A 98 8.75 0.14 -11.67
CA PHE A 98 7.92 1.30 -11.37
C PHE A 98 8.62 2.62 -11.74
N ALA A 99 9.95 2.71 -11.69
CA ALA A 99 10.71 3.86 -12.18
C ALA A 99 10.48 4.14 -13.68
N ALA A 100 10.40 3.08 -14.51
CA ALA A 100 10.08 3.23 -15.93
C ALA A 100 8.68 3.84 -16.12
N TRP A 101 7.66 3.29 -15.45
CA TRP A 101 6.31 3.84 -15.48
C TRP A 101 6.21 5.27 -14.93
N LEU A 102 6.98 5.58 -13.90
CA LEU A 102 7.07 6.92 -13.34
C LEU A 102 7.58 7.94 -14.36
N SER A 103 8.63 7.57 -15.09
CA SER A 103 9.24 8.44 -16.10
C SER A 103 8.25 8.81 -17.20
N VAL A 104 7.43 7.85 -17.63
CA VAL A 104 6.37 8.05 -18.62
C VAL A 104 5.30 9.00 -18.07
N ILE A 105 4.90 8.81 -16.81
CA ILE A 105 3.85 9.63 -16.20
C ILE A 105 4.32 11.05 -15.90
N ILE A 106 5.59 11.25 -15.55
CA ILE A 106 6.18 12.59 -15.39
C ILE A 106 6.23 13.32 -16.74
N LYS A 107 6.54 12.61 -17.84
CA LYS A 107 6.45 13.19 -19.19
C LYS A 107 5.01 13.59 -19.53
N TRP A 108 4.02 12.73 -19.29
CA TRP A 108 2.61 13.06 -19.51
C TRP A 108 2.12 14.23 -18.65
N GLU A 109 2.59 14.32 -17.41
CA GLU A 109 2.32 15.45 -16.51
C GLU A 109 2.92 16.75 -17.06
N SER A 110 4.16 16.71 -17.57
CA SER A 110 4.82 17.89 -18.15
C SER A 110 4.12 18.41 -19.42
N GLU A 111 3.48 17.53 -20.17
CA GLU A 111 2.69 17.87 -21.36
C GLU A 111 1.26 18.30 -21.02
N GLY A 112 0.86 18.25 -19.75
CA GLY A 112 -0.49 18.60 -19.29
C GLY A 112 -1.57 17.67 -19.86
N ARG A 113 -1.26 16.38 -19.99
CA ARG A 113 -2.21 15.36 -20.44
C ARG A 113 -3.02 14.82 -19.26
N HIS A 114 -4.25 14.45 -19.54
CA HIS A 114 -5.10 13.76 -18.58
C HIS A 114 -4.48 12.39 -18.23
N CYS A 115 -4.37 12.07 -16.94
CA CYS A 115 -3.69 10.85 -16.49
C CYS A 115 -4.31 9.56 -17.08
N ILE A 116 -5.64 9.49 -17.17
CA ILE A 116 -6.37 8.34 -17.74
C ILE A 116 -6.55 8.41 -19.27
N PHE A 117 -7.01 9.55 -19.81
CA PHE A 117 -7.41 9.65 -21.23
C PHE A 117 -6.32 10.15 -22.18
N LEU A 118 -5.11 10.45 -21.68
CA LEU A 118 -3.94 10.94 -22.45
C LEU A 118 -4.19 12.17 -23.35
N LYS A 119 -5.37 12.78 -23.30
CA LYS A 119 -5.74 13.97 -24.05
C LYS A 119 -5.40 15.22 -23.23
N SER A 120 -5.03 16.32 -23.91
CA SER A 120 -4.64 17.56 -23.23
C SER A 120 -5.79 18.08 -22.37
N THR A 121 -5.50 18.42 -21.11
CA THR A 121 -6.49 19.01 -20.20
C THR A 121 -6.64 20.50 -20.45
N VAL A 122 -7.84 21.01 -20.18
CA VAL A 122 -8.12 22.44 -20.24
C VAL A 122 -7.41 23.13 -19.06
N PRO A 123 -6.65 24.21 -19.29
CA PRO A 123 -5.93 24.91 -18.23
C PRO A 123 -6.88 25.60 -17.25
N ASP A 124 -6.43 25.72 -15.98
CA ASP A 124 -7.18 26.32 -14.86
C ASP A 124 -7.76 27.72 -15.15
N CYS A 125 -7.20 28.47 -16.10
CA CYS A 125 -7.66 29.80 -16.48
C CYS A 125 -9.09 29.84 -17.07
N TYR A 126 -9.63 28.71 -17.53
CA TYR A 126 -10.97 28.62 -18.13
C TYR A 126 -12.04 28.13 -17.13
N LYS A 127 -11.74 28.17 -15.82
CA LYS A 127 -12.55 27.61 -14.72
C LYS A 127 -13.96 28.20 -14.64
N ASP A 128 -14.11 29.48 -14.95
CA ASP A 128 -15.38 30.21 -14.78
C ASP A 128 -16.35 30.06 -15.96
N PHE A 129 -15.88 29.59 -17.13
CA PHE A 129 -16.69 29.44 -18.34
C PHE A 129 -17.20 28.00 -18.59
N SER A 130 -16.83 27.02 -17.74
CA SER A 130 -17.05 25.60 -18.01
C SER A 130 -18.20 24.99 -17.20
N SER A 131 -18.97 24.10 -17.84
CA SER A 131 -19.99 23.28 -17.17
C SER A 131 -19.39 22.36 -16.10
N ILE A 132 -20.12 22.11 -15.01
CA ILE A 132 -19.70 21.30 -13.86
C ILE A 132 -19.17 19.92 -14.28
N PHE A 133 -19.80 19.26 -15.26
CA PHE A 133 -19.36 17.95 -15.75
C PHE A 133 -17.98 18.02 -16.43
N HIS A 134 -17.77 19.06 -17.24
CA HIS A 134 -16.50 19.28 -17.91
C HIS A 134 -15.40 19.68 -16.93
N ARG A 135 -15.75 20.41 -15.85
CA ARG A 135 -14.85 20.72 -14.74
C ARG A 135 -14.46 19.51 -13.92
N ILE A 136 -15.38 18.57 -13.72
CA ILE A 136 -15.08 17.33 -13.00
C ILE A 136 -14.16 16.43 -13.80
N PHE A 137 -14.15 16.47 -15.14
CA PHE A 137 -13.46 15.46 -15.95
C PHE A 137 -12.25 15.97 -16.75
N TRP A 138 -12.16 17.27 -17.05
CA TRP A 138 -11.17 17.80 -18.01
C TRP A 138 -10.29 18.94 -17.49
N LEU A 139 -10.43 19.34 -16.21
CA LEU A 139 -9.57 20.33 -15.58
C LEU A 139 -8.26 19.72 -15.11
N GLY A 140 -7.16 20.45 -15.32
CA GLY A 140 -5.83 20.04 -14.88
C GLY A 140 -4.94 21.25 -14.62
N SER A 141 -4.25 21.24 -13.48
CA SER A 141 -3.45 22.38 -13.08
C SER A 141 -2.08 22.38 -13.73
N ARG A 142 -1.71 23.49 -14.39
CA ARG A 142 -0.41 23.65 -15.05
C ARG A 142 0.59 24.35 -14.11
N PRO A 143 1.89 23.98 -14.17
CA PRO A 143 2.91 24.68 -13.40
C PRO A 143 2.99 26.14 -13.85
N HIS A 144 3.21 27.04 -12.89
CA HIS A 144 3.41 28.45 -13.19
C HIS A 144 4.85 28.64 -13.71
N LYS A 145 5.02 29.44 -14.78
CA LYS A 145 6.30 29.60 -15.49
C LYS A 145 7.39 30.28 -14.64
N ASN A 146 7.00 31.06 -13.62
CA ASN A 146 7.94 31.71 -12.70
C ASN A 146 8.44 30.70 -11.65
N ILE A 147 9.74 30.42 -11.68
CA ILE A 147 10.42 29.45 -10.81
C ILE A 147 10.39 29.92 -9.34
N ASP A 148 10.40 31.24 -9.11
CA ASP A 148 10.49 31.88 -7.79
C ASP A 148 9.25 31.62 -6.90
N ASN A 149 8.10 31.29 -7.51
CA ASN A 149 6.88 30.91 -6.81
C ASN A 149 6.90 29.42 -6.41
N LEU A 150 7.97 28.96 -5.75
CA LEU A 150 8.18 27.56 -5.34
C LEU A 150 7.01 27.02 -4.49
N ALA A 151 6.46 27.85 -3.60
CA ALA A 151 5.35 27.50 -2.72
C ALA A 151 4.02 27.24 -3.48
N VAL A 152 3.82 27.87 -4.65
CA VAL A 152 2.63 27.66 -5.50
C VAL A 152 2.78 26.38 -6.33
N ASN A 153 4.00 26.07 -6.77
CA ASN A 153 4.30 24.88 -7.57
C ASN A 153 4.39 23.61 -6.73
N LYS A 154 4.78 23.71 -5.45
CA LYS A 154 4.80 22.59 -4.50
C LYS A 154 3.43 22.44 -3.83
N LYS A 155 2.54 21.68 -4.48
CA LYS A 155 1.23 21.33 -3.92
C LYS A 155 1.37 20.15 -2.96
N GLU A 156 1.44 20.44 -1.67
CA GLU A 156 1.47 19.41 -0.63
C GLU A 156 0.11 18.73 -0.47
N SER A 157 0.13 17.45 -0.08
CA SER A 157 -1.10 16.72 0.24
C SER A 157 -1.68 17.23 1.55
N ALA A 158 -3.02 17.29 1.67
CA ALA A 158 -3.70 17.63 2.93
C ALA A 158 -3.19 16.77 4.11
N VAL A 159 -2.85 15.51 3.84
CA VAL A 159 -2.27 14.58 4.81
C VAL A 159 -0.88 15.05 5.27
N ALA A 160 -0.03 15.51 4.35
CA ALA A 160 1.31 16.01 4.69
C ALA A 160 1.21 17.27 5.56
N TYR A 161 0.29 18.18 5.22
CA TYR A 161 0.00 19.38 6.02
C TYR A 161 -0.45 19.02 7.44
N PHE A 162 -1.36 18.05 7.58
CA PHE A 162 -1.81 17.55 8.90
C PHE A 162 -0.64 16.99 9.73
N PHE A 163 0.18 16.11 9.13
CA PHE A 163 1.30 15.49 9.85
C PHE A 163 2.37 16.50 10.24
N GLN A 164 2.71 17.44 9.35
CA GLN A 164 3.78 18.41 9.59
C GLN A 164 3.35 19.52 10.56
N ASN A 165 2.14 20.05 10.44
CA ASN A 165 1.74 21.24 11.19
C ASN A 165 0.94 20.95 12.46
N TRP A 166 0.20 19.85 12.52
CA TRP A 166 -0.60 19.49 13.69
C TRP A 166 0.05 18.38 14.50
N TYR A 167 0.37 17.25 13.86
CA TYR A 167 0.83 16.06 14.57
C TYR A 167 2.29 16.14 15.06
N ALA A 168 3.23 16.54 14.19
CA ALA A 168 4.65 16.63 14.52
C ALA A 168 4.98 17.53 15.73
N PRO A 169 4.45 18.75 15.86
CA PRO A 169 4.76 19.59 17.02
C PRO A 169 4.20 19.03 18.32
N ILE A 170 3.02 18.38 18.31
CA ILE A 170 2.45 17.72 19.49
C ILE A 170 3.37 16.59 19.96
N LEU A 171 3.86 15.76 19.04
CA LEU A 171 4.70 14.61 19.37
C LEU A 171 6.11 15.01 19.84
N MET A 172 6.65 16.13 19.35
CA MET A 172 8.00 16.61 19.69
C MET A 172 8.09 17.30 21.06
N GLN A 173 6.97 17.61 21.71
CA GLN A 173 7.00 18.14 23.07
C GLN A 173 7.63 17.12 24.05
N PRO A 174 8.55 17.53 24.93
CA PRO A 174 9.29 16.61 25.80
C PRO A 174 8.37 15.81 26.73
N THR A 175 7.28 16.43 27.22
CA THR A 175 6.28 15.77 28.07
C THR A 175 5.55 14.66 27.32
N VAL A 176 5.07 14.93 26.10
CA VAL A 176 4.35 13.96 25.26
C VAL A 176 5.28 12.82 24.85
N ARG A 177 6.54 13.14 24.52
CA ARG A 177 7.56 12.14 24.18
C ARG A 177 7.86 11.20 25.36
N PHE A 178 7.96 11.72 26.58
CA PHE A 178 8.16 10.88 27.76
C PHE A 178 6.95 9.98 28.03
N MET A 179 5.73 10.53 27.92
CA MET A 179 4.49 9.76 28.08
C MET A 179 4.35 8.65 27.03
N SER A 180 4.71 8.90 25.77
CA SER A 180 4.63 7.89 24.70
C SER A 180 5.63 6.74 24.89
N ILE A 181 6.85 7.05 25.37
CA ILE A 181 7.86 6.04 25.72
C ILE A 181 7.35 5.18 26.89
N LEU A 182 6.81 5.80 27.95
CA LEU A 182 6.25 5.08 29.09
C LEU A 182 5.12 4.13 28.65
N TRP A 183 4.20 4.61 27.81
CA TRP A 183 3.12 3.79 27.26
C TRP A 183 3.65 2.61 26.42
N TYR A 184 4.71 2.83 25.64
CA TYR A 184 5.33 1.78 24.84
C TYR A 184 5.93 0.67 25.72
N PHE A 185 6.52 1.02 26.87
CA PHE A 185 7.00 0.02 27.83
C PHE A 185 5.85 -0.79 28.45
N VAL A 186 4.74 -0.15 28.83
CA VAL A 186 3.55 -0.86 29.32
C VAL A 186 3.04 -1.84 28.26
N TYR A 187 2.93 -1.39 27.01
CA TYR A 187 2.55 -2.24 25.88
C TYR A 187 3.51 -3.43 25.70
N LEU A 188 4.82 -3.20 25.74
CA LEU A 188 5.83 -4.26 25.62
C LEU A 188 5.72 -5.30 26.75
N THR A 189 5.59 -4.86 28.00
CA THR A 189 5.46 -5.78 29.15
C THR A 189 4.20 -6.63 29.05
N PHE A 190 3.08 -6.04 28.61
CA PHE A 190 1.84 -6.78 28.37
C PHE A 190 1.98 -7.77 27.20
N GLY A 191 2.65 -7.37 26.12
CA GLY A 191 2.92 -8.25 24.98
C GLY A 191 3.78 -9.46 25.37
N ILE A 192 4.87 -9.24 26.11
CA ILE A 192 5.73 -10.33 26.61
C ILE A 192 4.95 -11.24 27.54
N TYR A 193 4.17 -10.67 28.48
CA TYR A 193 3.32 -11.46 29.38
C TYR A 193 2.30 -12.31 28.62
N GLY A 194 1.65 -11.75 27.59
CA GLY A 194 0.72 -12.47 26.72
C GLY A 194 1.39 -13.60 25.93
N CYS A 195 2.61 -13.39 25.44
CA CYS A 195 3.39 -14.43 24.77
C CYS A 195 3.74 -15.60 25.71
N LEU A 196 4.03 -15.33 26.99
CA LEU A 196 4.33 -16.37 27.98
C LEU A 196 3.10 -17.20 28.37
N GLN A 197 1.89 -16.65 28.21
CA GLN A 197 0.64 -17.32 28.53
C GLN A 197 0.04 -18.08 27.33
N LEU A 198 0.67 -17.98 26.16
CA LEU A 198 0.23 -18.65 24.95
C LEU A 198 0.37 -20.18 25.13
N ARG A 199 -0.77 -20.89 25.15
CA ARG A 199 -0.76 -22.35 25.17
C ARG A 199 -0.45 -22.87 23.78
N GLU A 200 0.66 -23.57 23.64
CA GLU A 200 1.01 -24.27 22.40
C GLU A 200 0.18 -25.55 22.30
N GLY A 201 -0.75 -25.58 21.35
CA GLY A 201 -1.61 -26.74 21.13
C GLY A 201 -2.39 -26.58 19.84
N LEU A 202 -2.02 -27.35 18.82
CA LEU A 202 -2.81 -27.46 17.60
C LEU A 202 -3.85 -28.56 17.82
N GLU A 203 -4.99 -28.22 18.40
CA GLU A 203 -6.08 -29.19 18.55
C GLU A 203 -6.57 -29.63 17.16
N PRO A 204 -6.63 -30.94 16.85
CA PRO A 204 -7.03 -31.42 15.53
C PRO A 204 -8.40 -30.91 15.08
N ILE A 205 -9.28 -30.60 16.04
CA ILE A 205 -10.60 -30.01 15.77
C ILE A 205 -10.52 -28.59 15.17
N ASN A 206 -9.46 -27.83 15.45
CA ASN A 206 -9.26 -26.47 14.93
C ASN A 206 -8.74 -26.45 13.49
N LEU A 207 -8.29 -27.59 12.95
CA LEU A 207 -7.91 -27.74 11.55
C LEU A 207 -9.09 -28.12 10.65
N LEU A 208 -10.21 -28.52 11.23
CA LEU A 208 -11.39 -28.93 10.49
C LEU A 208 -12.24 -27.73 10.13
N VAL A 209 -12.88 -27.79 8.97
CA VAL A 209 -13.96 -26.85 8.62
C VAL A 209 -15.04 -26.96 9.71
N GLU A 210 -15.56 -25.82 10.18
CA GLU A 210 -16.49 -25.74 11.32
C GLU A 210 -17.71 -26.67 11.17
N ASP A 211 -18.20 -26.85 9.93
CA ASP A 211 -19.36 -27.70 9.59
C ASP A 211 -19.00 -29.15 9.22
N SER A 212 -17.75 -29.57 9.41
CA SER A 212 -17.32 -30.92 9.05
C SER A 212 -17.92 -31.98 9.98
N TYR A 213 -18.35 -33.12 9.40
CA TYR A 213 -18.80 -34.30 10.15
C TYR A 213 -17.71 -34.83 11.11
N ALA A 214 -16.45 -34.48 10.87
CA ALA A 214 -15.33 -34.88 11.71
C ALA A 214 -15.33 -34.16 13.07
N VAL A 215 -15.87 -32.94 13.19
CA VAL A 215 -15.92 -32.18 14.45
C VAL A 215 -16.69 -32.93 15.55
N PRO A 216 -17.95 -33.37 15.34
CA PRO A 216 -18.68 -34.14 16.35
C PRO A 216 -18.04 -35.53 16.59
N HIS A 217 -17.42 -36.13 15.57
CA HIS A 217 -16.71 -37.40 15.72
C HIS A 217 -15.50 -37.27 16.67
N TYR A 218 -14.63 -36.28 16.48
CA TYR A 218 -13.48 -36.06 17.36
C TYR A 218 -13.90 -35.69 18.78
N LYS A 219 -14.96 -34.89 18.95
CA LYS A 219 -15.54 -34.60 20.29
C LYS A 219 -16.05 -35.86 20.99
N ALA A 220 -16.68 -36.78 20.26
CA ALA A 220 -17.13 -38.05 20.82
C ALA A 220 -15.95 -38.98 21.15
N LEU A 221 -14.92 -39.01 20.29
CA LEU A 221 -13.70 -39.78 20.50
C LEU A 221 -12.96 -39.31 21.76
N GLU A 222 -12.82 -38.00 21.93
CA GLU A 222 -12.20 -37.39 23.12
C GLU A 222 -13.04 -37.65 24.38
N LYS A 223 -14.38 -37.59 24.30
CA LYS A 223 -15.24 -37.82 25.47
C LYS A 223 -15.29 -39.27 25.93
N TYR A 224 -15.35 -40.23 25.01
CA TYR A 224 -15.63 -41.63 25.33
C TYR A 224 -14.42 -42.57 25.17
N PHE A 225 -13.45 -42.23 24.33
CA PHE A 225 -12.36 -43.14 23.93
C PHE A 225 -10.95 -42.63 24.28
N TRP A 226 -10.83 -41.49 25.01
CA TRP A 226 -9.53 -40.92 25.41
C TRP A 226 -8.60 -41.90 26.13
N HIS A 227 -9.18 -42.84 26.89
CA HIS A 227 -8.41 -43.82 27.66
C HIS A 227 -7.64 -44.84 26.81
N TYR A 228 -8.02 -45.06 25.55
CA TYR A 228 -7.44 -46.13 24.74
C TYR A 228 -6.14 -45.73 24.03
N GLY A 229 -5.89 -44.43 23.82
CA GLY A 229 -4.67 -43.89 23.21
C GLY A 229 -4.32 -44.46 21.81
N PRO A 230 -3.42 -43.83 21.05
CA PRO A 230 -2.86 -44.44 19.86
C PRO A 230 -1.91 -45.60 20.25
N THR A 231 -1.95 -46.70 19.50
CA THR A 231 -1.03 -47.81 19.70
C THR A 231 0.37 -47.43 19.23
N VAL A 232 1.39 -47.64 20.06
CA VAL A 232 2.79 -47.38 19.72
C VAL A 232 3.48 -48.71 19.41
N GLN A 233 3.99 -48.87 18.20
CA GLN A 233 4.80 -50.03 17.83
C GLN A 233 6.29 -49.67 17.96
N VAL A 234 7.01 -50.41 18.79
CA VAL A 234 8.46 -50.28 18.94
C VAL A 234 9.12 -51.34 18.07
N MET A 235 9.72 -50.91 16.96
CA MET A 235 10.55 -51.77 16.12
C MET A 235 12.01 -51.67 16.54
N LYS A 236 12.65 -52.82 16.74
CA LYS A 236 14.09 -52.93 17.01
C LYS A 236 14.76 -53.50 15.77
N GLU A 237 15.65 -52.73 15.15
CA GLU A 237 16.57 -53.25 14.13
C GLU A 237 17.63 -54.15 14.80
N ASN A 238 17.81 -55.35 14.25
CA ASN A 238 18.82 -56.33 14.66
C ASN A 238 20.07 -56.22 13.79
#